data_AF-A0A6B0V072-F1
#
_entry.id   AF-A0A6B0V072-F1
#
_cell.length_a   1.000
_cell.length_b   1.000
_cell.length_c   1.000
_cell.angle_alpha   90.00
_cell.angle_beta   90.00
_cell.angle_gamma   90.00
#
_symmetry.space_group_name_H-M   'P 1'
#
loop_
_entity.id
_entity.type
_entity.pdbx_description
1 polymer ?
#
loop_
_entity_poly.entity_id
_entity_poly.type
_entity_poly.pdbx_seq_one_letter_code
_entity_poly.pdbx_strand_id
1 'polypeptide(L)'
;MMAAQLLIVIVACLAGQMTCAELDPVLKRCADKVFDDPGYSLGCTYTCKNGDMSDDTVYWGIYYDATVCVVLRDGDPDKFDHIGTCQNGVCVEYKEDNIQDVWSQLPETQAEFHDCDHISSKDPVDKCLYICKNRHAYGKDGYFYGIYQDYNPCKFKGGDGQCRSGLCTDQKIAGQYPIEN
;
A
#
# COMPACT_ATOMS: atom_id res chain seq x y z
N MET A 1 -72.62 -37.48 19.92
CA MET A 1 -72.44 -36.17 19.24
C MET A 1 -71.00 -35.75 19.48
N MET A 2 -70.28 -35.50 18.39
CA MET A 2 -68.82 -35.37 18.32
C MET A 2 -68.34 -34.10 19.03
N ALA A 3 -67.33 -34.22 19.89
CA ALA A 3 -66.51 -33.09 20.32
C ALA A 3 -65.11 -33.28 19.72
N ALA A 4 -64.84 -32.56 18.63
CA ALA A 4 -63.52 -32.52 18.02
C ALA A 4 -62.59 -31.68 18.91
N GLN A 5 -61.57 -32.30 19.48
CA GLN A 5 -60.47 -31.61 20.14
C GLN A 5 -59.29 -31.52 19.15
N LEU A 6 -59.07 -30.32 18.62
CA LEU A 6 -57.90 -29.96 17.83
C LEU A 6 -56.66 -29.96 18.73
N LEU A 7 -55.73 -30.88 18.48
CA LEU A 7 -54.39 -30.86 19.04
C LEU A 7 -53.52 -29.94 18.18
N ILE A 8 -53.29 -28.71 18.64
CA ILE A 8 -52.32 -27.78 18.05
C ILE A 8 -50.94 -28.18 18.59
N VAL A 9 -50.14 -28.83 17.76
CA VAL A 9 -48.72 -29.10 18.04
C VAL A 9 -47.95 -27.82 17.75
N ILE A 10 -47.63 -27.07 18.80
CA ILE A 10 -46.71 -25.94 18.70
C ILE A 10 -45.30 -26.53 18.66
N VAL A 11 -44.73 -26.64 17.46
CA VAL A 11 -43.31 -26.92 17.27
C VAL A 11 -42.53 -25.68 17.72
N ALA A 12 -42.03 -25.70 18.94
CA ALA A 12 -41.04 -24.73 19.38
C ALA A 12 -39.75 -25.00 18.62
N CYS A 13 -39.54 -24.26 17.53
CA CYS A 13 -38.23 -24.16 16.90
C CYS A 13 -37.26 -23.60 17.95
N LEU A 14 -36.44 -24.47 18.53
CA LEU A 14 -35.17 -24.08 19.14
C LEU A 14 -34.29 -23.56 17.99
N ALA A 15 -34.56 -22.32 17.56
CA ALA A 15 -33.55 -21.49 16.94
C ALA A 15 -32.52 -21.23 18.04
N GLY A 16 -31.62 -22.22 18.21
CA GLY A 16 -30.34 -21.96 18.84
C GLY A 16 -29.81 -20.73 18.12
N GLN A 17 -29.72 -19.63 18.87
CA GLN A 17 -29.08 -18.43 18.39
C GLN A 17 -27.67 -18.87 18.02
N MET A 18 -27.44 -19.12 16.74
CA MET A 18 -26.11 -19.10 16.16
C MET A 18 -25.69 -17.65 16.31
N THR A 19 -25.25 -17.29 17.51
CA THR A 19 -24.46 -16.09 17.71
C THR A 19 -23.29 -16.30 16.79
N CYS A 20 -23.29 -15.63 15.63
CA CYS A 20 -22.08 -15.34 14.90
C CYS A 20 -21.22 -14.56 15.90
N ALA A 21 -20.49 -15.29 16.75
CA ALA A 21 -19.41 -14.72 17.50
C ALA A 21 -18.45 -14.26 16.41
N GLU A 22 -18.34 -12.95 16.25
CA GLU A 22 -17.32 -12.32 15.44
C GLU A 22 -16.00 -12.93 15.88
N LEU A 23 -15.40 -13.76 15.02
CA LEU A 23 -14.22 -14.52 15.36
C LEU A 23 -13.14 -13.50 15.73
N ASP A 24 -12.60 -13.61 16.95
CA ASP A 24 -11.57 -12.68 17.45
C ASP A 24 -10.49 -12.50 16.36
N PRO A 25 -10.24 -11.28 15.88
CA PRO A 25 -9.22 -11.00 14.87
C PRO A 25 -7.85 -11.57 15.25
N VAL A 26 -7.56 -11.72 16.55
CA VAL A 26 -6.34 -12.36 17.07
C VAL A 26 -6.24 -13.83 16.66
N LEU A 27 -7.36 -14.52 16.45
CA LEU A 27 -7.41 -15.90 15.98
C LEU A 27 -7.18 -16.03 14.47
N LYS A 28 -7.24 -14.94 13.69
CA LYS A 28 -6.96 -14.91 12.24
C LYS A 28 -5.63 -14.25 11.89
N ARG A 29 -4.64 -14.31 12.80
CA ARG A 29 -3.35 -13.65 12.62
C ARG A 29 -2.21 -14.62 12.30
N CYS A 30 -1.46 -14.32 11.25
CA CYS A 30 -0.17 -14.95 10.96
C CYS A 30 0.90 -14.38 11.89
N ALA A 31 1.93 -15.17 12.22
CA ALA A 31 3.08 -14.68 12.98
C ALA A 31 3.80 -13.56 12.23
N ASP A 32 4.18 -12.48 12.91
CA ASP A 32 4.89 -11.38 12.29
C ASP A 32 6.18 -11.85 11.61
N LYS A 33 6.56 -11.23 10.48
CA LYS A 33 7.71 -11.67 9.69
C LYS A 33 8.56 -10.53 9.16
N VAL A 34 9.80 -10.87 8.82
CA VAL A 34 10.68 -10.01 8.03
C VAL A 34 10.14 -9.94 6.59
N PHE A 35 10.17 -8.76 6.00
CA PHE A 35 9.93 -8.60 4.57
C PHE A 35 11.19 -8.99 3.78
N ASP A 36 11.04 -9.93 2.84
CA ASP A 36 12.14 -10.54 2.09
C ASP A 36 11.95 -10.45 0.56
N ASP A 37 10.97 -9.66 0.12
CA ASP A 37 10.79 -9.37 -1.30
C ASP A 37 11.60 -8.14 -1.70
N PRO A 38 11.94 -7.98 -3.00
CA PRO A 38 12.69 -6.83 -3.49
C PRO A 38 11.89 -5.52 -3.35
N GLY A 39 12.61 -4.42 -3.08
CA GLY A 39 12.04 -3.08 -3.06
C GLY A 39 11.14 -2.83 -1.84
N TYR A 40 10.05 -2.09 -2.03
CA TYR A 40 9.09 -1.77 -0.97
C TYR A 40 8.06 -2.87 -0.75
N SER A 41 7.66 -3.07 0.50
CA SER A 41 6.44 -3.80 0.82
C SER A 41 5.20 -3.02 0.37
N LEU A 42 4.23 -3.69 -0.27
CA LEU A 42 2.94 -3.07 -0.58
C LEU A 42 2.08 -3.05 0.68
N GLY A 43 2.04 -1.91 1.35
CA GLY A 43 1.53 -1.79 2.71
C GLY A 43 2.39 -2.56 3.73
N CYS A 44 1.84 -2.82 4.91
CA CYS A 44 2.58 -3.43 6.02
C CYS A 44 1.98 -4.75 6.49
N THR A 45 1.16 -5.36 5.65
CA THR A 45 0.44 -6.60 5.90
C THR A 45 0.68 -7.61 4.79
N TYR A 46 0.51 -8.88 5.09
CA TYR A 46 0.55 -9.94 4.09
C TYR A 46 -0.47 -11.03 4.42
N THR A 47 -0.89 -11.78 3.40
CA THR A 47 -1.77 -12.92 3.59
C THR A 47 -1.00 -14.20 3.86
N CYS A 48 -1.49 -15.06 4.74
CA CYS A 48 -1.04 -16.45 4.84
C CYS A 48 -2.24 -17.41 4.83
N LYS A 49 -1.93 -18.69 4.60
CA LYS A 49 -2.87 -19.80 4.74
C LYS A 49 -2.43 -20.68 5.90
N ASN A 50 -3.39 -21.27 6.60
CA ASN A 50 -3.10 -22.36 7.50
C ASN A 50 -2.66 -23.59 6.67
N GLY A 51 -1.89 -24.51 7.28
CA GLY A 51 -1.43 -25.73 6.62
C GLY A 51 -2.53 -26.75 6.33
N ASP A 52 -3.75 -26.50 6.79
CA ASP A 52 -4.94 -27.29 6.47
C ASP A 52 -5.47 -26.92 5.08
N MET A 53 -5.43 -27.87 4.15
CA MET A 53 -5.92 -27.67 2.78
C MET A 53 -7.44 -27.52 2.68
N SER A 54 -8.18 -27.87 3.72
CA SER A 54 -9.64 -27.70 3.79
C SER A 54 -10.07 -26.34 4.34
N ASP A 55 -9.14 -25.58 4.91
CA ASP A 55 -9.37 -24.22 5.40
C ASP A 55 -9.14 -23.20 4.27
N ASP A 56 -10.22 -22.59 3.80
CA ASP A 56 -10.22 -21.53 2.78
C ASP A 56 -10.09 -20.13 3.39
N THR A 57 -9.95 -20.02 4.71
CA THR A 57 -9.77 -18.75 5.42
C THR A 57 -8.47 -18.08 4.99
N VAL A 58 -8.57 -16.82 4.59
CA VAL A 58 -7.40 -15.95 4.41
C VAL A 58 -7.03 -15.34 5.77
N TYR A 59 -5.83 -15.66 6.23
CA TYR A 59 -5.24 -15.10 7.44
C TYR A 59 -4.33 -13.93 7.06
N TRP A 60 -4.10 -13.02 8.00
CA TRP A 60 -3.27 -11.83 7.78
C TRP A 60 -2.17 -11.73 8.83
N GLY A 61 -0.96 -11.40 8.41
CA GLY A 61 0.14 -11.03 9.29
C GLY A 61 0.63 -9.63 9.00
N ILE A 62 1.48 -9.11 9.88
CA ILE A 62 2.15 -7.82 9.69
C ILE A 62 3.65 -8.05 9.46
N TYR A 63 4.26 -7.15 8.70
CA TYR A 63 5.70 -7.06 8.65
C TYR A 63 6.23 -6.39 9.93
N TYR A 64 7.46 -6.70 10.31
CA TYR A 64 8.10 -6.05 11.45
C TYR A 64 8.18 -4.54 11.26
N ASP A 65 8.10 -3.82 12.38
CA ASP A 65 8.28 -2.38 12.41
C ASP A 65 9.61 -1.96 11.74
N ALA A 66 9.62 -0.76 11.17
CA ALA A 66 10.70 -0.22 10.34
C ALA A 66 10.92 -0.92 8.99
N THR A 67 10.11 -1.91 8.61
CA THR A 67 10.05 -2.37 7.20
C THR A 67 9.62 -1.21 6.31
N VAL A 68 10.32 -0.97 5.20
CA VAL A 68 9.89 0.06 4.26
C VAL A 68 8.73 -0.39 3.39
N CYS A 69 7.82 0.55 3.20
CA CYS A 69 6.53 0.27 2.62
C CYS A 69 6.10 1.39 1.68
N VAL A 70 5.23 1.00 0.77
CA VAL A 70 4.54 1.91 -0.14
C VAL A 70 3.05 1.68 -0.06
N VAL A 71 2.28 2.76 -0.12
CA VAL A 71 0.83 2.73 -0.22
C VAL A 71 0.43 3.19 -1.61
N LEU A 72 -0.37 2.35 -2.26
CA LEU A 72 -1.06 2.65 -3.51
C LEU A 72 -2.55 2.82 -3.19
N ARG A 73 -3.18 3.89 -3.66
CA ARG A 73 -4.64 4.04 -3.48
C ARG A 73 -5.33 2.96 -4.30
N ASP A 74 -6.24 2.23 -3.66
CA ASP A 74 -6.99 1.12 -4.27
C ASP A 74 -6.10 0.00 -4.85
N GLY A 75 -4.81 -0.07 -4.47
CA GLY A 75 -3.85 -1.01 -5.04
C GLY A 75 -3.41 -0.70 -6.49
N ASP A 76 -3.76 0.48 -7.00
CA ASP A 76 -3.44 0.92 -8.36
C ASP A 76 -2.01 1.53 -8.41
N PRO A 77 -1.07 0.95 -9.18
CA PRO A 77 0.29 1.47 -9.32
C PRO A 77 0.35 2.92 -9.79
N ASP A 78 -0.64 3.35 -10.58
CA ASP A 78 -0.72 4.72 -11.10
C ASP A 78 -1.25 5.71 -10.05
N LYS A 79 -1.79 5.20 -8.93
CA LYS A 79 -2.26 6.01 -7.80
C LYS A 79 -1.34 5.87 -6.60
N PHE A 80 -0.07 6.17 -6.81
CA PHE A 80 0.89 6.31 -5.72
C PHE A 80 0.36 7.25 -4.63
N ASP A 81 0.27 6.75 -3.39
CA ASP A 81 -0.15 7.54 -2.25
C ASP A 81 1.03 8.04 -1.44
N HIS A 82 1.84 7.16 -0.83
CA HIS A 82 3.01 7.59 -0.06
C HIS A 82 4.00 6.44 0.18
N ILE A 83 5.24 6.81 0.49
CA ILE A 83 6.28 5.91 1.02
C ILE A 83 6.37 6.13 2.53
N GLY A 84 6.67 5.09 3.27
CA GLY A 84 6.77 5.13 4.71
C GLY A 84 7.52 3.97 5.32
N THR A 85 7.36 3.82 6.63
CA THR A 85 7.80 2.66 7.39
C THR A 85 6.64 1.99 8.10
N CYS A 86 6.74 0.68 8.25
CA CYS A 86 5.77 -0.09 9.01
C CYS A 86 5.84 0.26 10.49
N GLN A 87 4.67 0.54 11.06
CA GLN A 87 4.44 0.67 12.48
C GLN A 87 3.14 -0.05 12.83
N ASN A 88 3.24 -1.14 13.58
CA ASN A 88 2.09 -1.99 13.97
C ASN A 88 1.21 -2.40 12.76
N GLY A 89 1.84 -2.78 11.64
CA GLY A 89 1.13 -3.20 10.43
C GLY A 89 0.52 -2.07 9.60
N VAL A 90 0.78 -0.81 9.95
CA VAL A 90 0.38 0.36 9.17
C VAL A 90 1.60 0.96 8.49
N CYS A 91 1.49 1.28 7.21
CA CYS A 91 2.52 2.06 6.53
C CYS A 91 2.36 3.53 6.95
N VAL A 92 3.27 4.02 7.76
CA VAL A 92 3.25 5.39 8.25
C VAL A 92 4.11 6.25 7.33
N GLU A 93 3.44 7.17 6.63
CA GLU A 93 4.09 8.16 5.78
C GLU A 93 5.20 8.91 6.51
N TYR A 94 6.33 9.06 5.83
CA TYR A 94 7.34 10.02 6.24
C TYR A 94 6.78 11.44 6.14
N LYS A 95 6.57 12.10 7.29
CA LYS A 95 6.05 13.46 7.37
C LYS A 95 7.11 14.38 7.99
N GLU A 96 7.85 15.08 7.15
CA GLU A 96 8.72 16.18 7.59
C GLU A 96 8.59 17.38 6.65
N ASP A 97 8.78 18.59 7.17
CA ASP A 97 8.74 19.85 6.40
C ASP A 97 9.78 19.86 5.26
N ASN A 98 10.82 19.04 5.40
CA ASN A 98 11.93 18.78 4.50
C ASN A 98 11.90 17.34 3.96
N ILE A 99 10.73 16.76 3.71
CA ILE A 99 10.57 15.40 3.18
C ILE A 99 11.50 15.06 2.00
N GLN A 100 11.96 16.08 1.26
CA GLN A 100 12.93 15.98 0.18
C GLN A 100 14.39 15.75 0.63
N ASP A 101 14.82 16.40 1.71
CA ASP A 101 16.11 16.12 2.33
C ASP A 101 16.09 14.72 2.98
N VAL A 102 14.94 14.34 3.55
CA VAL A 102 14.70 13.01 4.07
C VAL A 102 14.78 11.98 2.94
N TRP A 103 14.03 12.18 1.86
CA TRP A 103 14.06 11.29 0.69
C TRP A 103 15.40 11.22 -0.04
N SER A 104 16.36 12.13 0.16
CA SER A 104 17.71 11.96 -0.42
C SER A 104 18.69 11.27 0.54
N GLN A 105 18.31 11.12 1.81
CA GLN A 105 19.15 10.57 2.89
C GLN A 105 18.61 9.25 3.44
N LEU A 106 17.35 8.92 3.15
CA LEU A 106 16.75 7.66 3.52
C LEU A 106 17.52 6.52 2.83
N PRO A 107 17.92 5.48 3.58
CA PRO A 107 18.50 4.29 2.98
C PRO A 107 17.63 3.71 1.85
N GLU A 108 16.33 4.00 1.89
CA GLU A 108 15.34 3.33 1.09
C GLU A 108 14.90 4.12 -0.13
N THR A 109 15.57 5.23 -0.42
CA THR A 109 15.57 5.95 -1.70
C THR A 109 16.94 5.85 -2.39
N GLN A 110 17.77 4.92 -1.93
CA GLN A 110 19.01 4.57 -2.62
C GLN A 110 18.69 3.88 -3.96
N ALA A 111 19.72 3.76 -4.80
CA ALA A 111 19.62 3.20 -6.15
C ALA A 111 18.96 1.80 -6.19
N GLU A 112 19.05 1.02 -5.12
CA GLU A 112 18.40 -0.29 -5.01
C GLU A 112 16.87 -0.25 -4.97
N PHE A 113 16.27 0.90 -4.61
CA PHE A 113 14.83 1.14 -4.65
C PHE A 113 14.39 1.94 -5.89
N HIS A 114 15.35 2.48 -6.66
CA HIS A 114 15.14 3.26 -7.88
C HIS A 114 15.36 2.40 -9.13
N ASP A 115 14.48 1.42 -9.34
CA ASP A 115 14.59 0.47 -10.46
C ASP A 115 13.59 0.77 -11.60
N CYS A 116 12.76 1.79 -11.46
CA CYS A 116 11.80 2.17 -12.49
C CYS A 116 12.42 3.08 -13.56
N ASP A 117 11.98 2.93 -14.81
CA ASP A 117 12.38 3.82 -15.91
C ASP A 117 11.98 5.29 -15.65
N HIS A 118 12.54 6.23 -16.40
CA HIS A 118 12.04 7.61 -16.37
C HIS A 118 10.87 7.75 -17.35
N ILE A 119 9.73 8.28 -16.88
CA ILE A 119 8.51 8.45 -17.71
C ILE A 119 8.12 9.92 -17.87
N SER A 120 7.25 10.22 -18.84
CA SER A 120 6.67 11.55 -19.04
C SER A 120 5.16 11.48 -19.21
N SER A 121 4.49 12.58 -18.91
CA SER A 121 3.06 12.80 -19.02
C SER A 121 2.81 14.18 -19.65
N LYS A 122 1.76 14.27 -20.46
CA LYS A 122 1.28 15.56 -20.95
C LYS A 122 0.39 16.27 -19.93
N ASP A 123 -0.29 15.50 -19.09
CA ASP A 123 -1.20 16.01 -18.08
C ASP A 123 -0.44 16.26 -16.76
N PRO A 124 -0.79 17.32 -16.01
CA PRO A 124 -0.18 17.61 -14.73
C PRO A 124 -0.39 16.47 -13.72
N VAL A 125 0.72 15.92 -13.23
CA VAL A 125 0.73 14.86 -12.22
C VAL A 125 0.64 15.42 -10.80
N ASP A 126 0.05 14.66 -9.88
CA ASP A 126 -0.02 15.08 -8.47
C ASP A 126 1.35 14.97 -7.78
N LYS A 127 2.16 13.97 -8.19
CA LYS A 127 3.49 13.69 -7.67
C LYS A 127 4.45 13.45 -8.82
N CYS A 128 5.68 13.93 -8.67
CA CYS A 128 6.76 13.72 -9.65
C CYS A 128 7.53 12.40 -9.41
N LEU A 129 7.12 11.63 -8.40
CA LEU A 129 7.48 10.23 -8.22
C LEU A 129 6.29 9.35 -8.59
N TYR A 130 6.60 8.13 -9.01
CA TYR A 130 5.62 7.07 -9.24
C TYR A 130 6.18 5.72 -8.79
N ILE A 131 5.33 4.71 -8.74
CA ILE A 131 5.71 3.35 -8.35
C ILE A 131 5.51 2.42 -9.54
N CYS A 132 6.51 1.59 -9.81
CA CYS A 132 6.39 0.50 -10.76
C CYS A 132 6.61 -0.84 -10.08
N LYS A 133 6.13 -1.88 -10.73
CA LYS A 133 6.40 -3.25 -10.35
C LYS A 133 7.41 -3.84 -11.33
N ASN A 134 8.58 -4.23 -10.84
CA ASN A 134 9.64 -4.80 -11.67
C ASN A 134 10.02 -6.21 -11.20
N ARG A 135 10.45 -7.01 -12.17
CA ARG A 135 10.93 -8.36 -11.91
C ARG A 135 12.39 -8.30 -11.47
N HIS A 136 12.66 -8.72 -10.25
CA HIS A 136 14.00 -8.78 -9.70
C HIS A 136 14.59 -10.19 -9.77
N ALA A 137 15.84 -10.34 -9.32
CA ALA A 137 16.54 -11.62 -9.30
C ALA A 137 15.70 -12.75 -8.66
N TYR A 138 15.91 -13.98 -9.16
CA TYR A 138 15.23 -15.19 -8.70
C TYR A 138 13.71 -15.24 -8.93
N GLY A 139 13.16 -14.36 -9.79
CA GLY A 139 11.77 -14.45 -10.24
C GLY A 139 10.75 -13.90 -9.24
N LYS A 140 11.20 -13.15 -8.23
CA LYS A 140 10.32 -12.33 -7.40
C LYS A 140 10.07 -10.99 -8.10
N ASP A 141 8.86 -10.46 -7.95
CA ASP A 141 8.57 -9.08 -8.34
C ASP A 141 8.69 -8.18 -7.10
N GLY A 142 9.18 -6.97 -7.29
CA GLY A 142 9.26 -5.94 -6.26
C GLY A 142 8.56 -4.65 -6.69
N TYR A 143 8.26 -3.80 -5.70
CA TYR A 143 7.79 -2.43 -5.94
C TYR A 143 8.94 -1.46 -5.77
N PHE A 144 9.12 -0.59 -6.75
CA PHE A 144 10.22 0.35 -6.83
C PHE A 144 9.65 1.72 -7.16
N TYR A 145 10.40 2.77 -6.83
CA TYR A 145 10.03 4.11 -7.23
C TYR A 145 10.76 4.50 -8.52
N GLY A 146 10.11 5.35 -9.31
CA GLY A 146 10.70 6.05 -10.44
C GLY A 146 10.35 7.51 -10.39
N ILE A 147 10.97 8.28 -11.28
CA ILE A 147 10.71 9.71 -11.38
C ILE A 147 10.15 10.07 -12.75
N TYR A 148 9.26 11.05 -12.76
CA TYR A 148 8.92 11.74 -14.00
C TYR A 148 10.12 12.53 -14.50
N GLN A 149 10.27 12.59 -15.82
CA GLN A 149 11.28 13.39 -16.48
C GLN A 149 11.20 14.84 -16.05
N ASP A 150 12.37 15.48 -16.03
CA ASP A 150 12.47 16.91 -15.78
C ASP A 150 11.57 17.71 -16.72
N TYR A 151 11.03 18.83 -16.21
CA TYR A 151 10.03 19.68 -16.88
C TYR A 151 8.64 19.06 -17.08
N ASN A 152 8.39 17.83 -16.64
CA ASN A 152 7.05 17.26 -16.66
C ASN A 152 6.08 18.14 -15.84
N PRO A 153 4.90 18.49 -16.36
CA PRO A 153 3.92 19.30 -15.61
C PRO A 153 3.47 18.59 -14.34
N CYS A 154 3.36 19.31 -13.23
CA CYS A 154 2.86 18.78 -11.96
C CYS A 154 2.02 19.80 -11.19
N LYS A 155 1.24 19.35 -10.20
CA LYS A 155 0.36 20.21 -9.39
C LYS A 155 1.06 20.67 -8.12
N PHE A 156 1.77 21.80 -8.19
CA PHE A 156 2.46 22.37 -7.04
C PHE A 156 1.48 23.10 -6.11
N LYS A 157 1.17 22.51 -4.94
CA LYS A 157 0.25 23.09 -3.94
C LYS A 157 -1.11 23.54 -4.53
N GLY A 158 -1.63 22.79 -5.50
CA GLY A 158 -2.87 23.10 -6.20
C GLY A 158 -2.75 24.12 -7.35
N GLY A 159 -1.54 24.59 -7.67
CA GLY A 159 -1.22 25.40 -8.84
C GLY A 159 -0.28 24.70 -9.81
N ASP A 160 0.26 25.46 -10.77
CA ASP A 160 1.17 24.95 -11.80
C ASP A 160 2.59 24.75 -11.26
N GLY A 161 3.18 23.61 -11.58
CA GLY A 161 4.56 23.28 -11.26
C GLY A 161 5.23 22.41 -12.31
N GLN A 162 6.51 22.18 -12.09
CA GLN A 162 7.35 21.33 -12.93
C GLN A 162 8.16 20.33 -12.10
N CYS A 163 8.27 19.12 -12.64
CA CYS A 163 9.12 18.07 -12.10
C CYS A 163 10.60 18.40 -12.26
N ARG A 164 11.37 18.17 -11.19
CA ARG A 164 12.83 18.32 -11.10
C ARG A 164 13.40 17.23 -10.23
N SER A 165 14.15 16.28 -10.79
CA SER A 165 14.74 15.17 -10.04
C SER A 165 13.71 14.47 -9.12
N GLY A 166 12.49 14.25 -9.62
CA GLY A 166 11.40 13.64 -8.85
C GLY A 166 10.59 14.61 -7.97
N LEU A 167 10.89 15.91 -8.00
CA LEU A 167 10.25 16.93 -7.16
C LEU A 167 9.29 17.81 -7.95
N CYS A 168 8.07 17.99 -7.44
CA CYS A 168 7.20 19.03 -7.98
C CYS A 168 7.61 20.40 -7.41
N THR A 169 8.06 21.29 -8.28
CA THR A 169 8.55 22.63 -7.91
C THR A 169 7.67 23.72 -8.51
N ASP A 170 7.60 24.90 -7.88
CA ASP A 170 6.87 26.04 -8.42
C ASP A 170 7.41 26.41 -9.82
N GLN A 171 6.51 26.50 -10.80
CA GLN A 171 6.80 26.90 -12.17
C GLN A 171 7.66 28.17 -12.26
N LYS A 172 7.47 29.12 -11.35
CA LYS A 172 8.18 30.41 -11.32
C LYS A 172 9.66 30.28 -10.94
N ILE A 173 10.02 29.23 -10.22
CA ILE A 173 11.38 28.97 -9.74
C ILE A 173 12.04 27.86 -10.58
N ALA A 174 11.25 26.96 -11.16
CA ALA A 174 11.73 25.84 -11.98
C ALA A 174 12.58 26.26 -13.19
N GLY A 175 12.42 27.50 -13.69
CA GLY A 175 13.23 28.07 -14.78
C GLY A 175 14.56 28.70 -14.34
N GLN A 176 14.88 28.70 -13.04
CA GLN A 176 16.08 29.35 -12.48
C GLN A 176 17.20 28.36 -12.13
N TYR A 177 16.93 27.05 -12.17
CA TYR A 177 17.94 26.02 -11.89
C TYR A 177 18.61 25.51 -13.18
N PRO A 178 19.94 25.27 -13.18
CA PRO A 178 20.61 24.63 -14.30
C PRO A 178 20.07 23.21 -14.53
N ILE A 179 20.10 22.77 -15.78
CA ILE A 179 19.74 21.39 -16.17
C ILE A 179 20.87 20.47 -15.69
N GLU A 180 20.59 19.58 -14.75
CA GLU A 180 21.49 18.46 -14.45
C GLU A 180 21.18 17.36 -15.47
N ASN A 181 21.99 17.32 -16.53
CA ASN A 181 21.98 16.24 -17.55
C ASN A 181 22.71 15.01 -17.04
#